data_AF-A0A932LF49-F1
#
_entry.id   AF-A0A932LF49-F1
#
_cell.length_a   1.000
_cell.length_b   1.000
_cell.length_c   1.000
_cell.angle_alpha   90.00
_cell.angle_beta   90.00
_cell.angle_gamma   90.00
#
_symmetry.space_group_name_H-M   'P 1'
#
loop_
_entity.id
_entity.type
_entity.pdbx_description
1 polymer ?
#
loop_
_entity_poly.entity_id
_entity_poly.type
_entity_poly.pdbx_seq_one_letter_code
_entity_poly.pdbx_strand_id
1 'polypeptide(L)'
;MQDGLEAQVGEPTPESGPALLIAQPHIAGRIAAALLAAGAVGTFVAFVVRDPDHPVAWIALAASMILVLLAAALLVHRVTVYADCVEQRRLLGIRRLRFDEVTRVRLGAGRSAGSSAVGGAKLYGPGAKIGLGMVRDSADVYRVIASMVVPLLSEKLDREIDEAGAVRFGKVTAQADGLKTSKGLLPWHTIGSFASSPAGMRIMPTNRPELTVTIPNNTDNLPVLMWITESRKTKFRERLVQMAAERGLTEEQFLAALERLLPRGETFGFPEADEEFGQHLCTLPPGRFLGIGGRRGKFALYERGVVGKGRRIAIQDCASVAYQVVHSYHHGAYIGTTRSLTIRSRAGTKIRPSSMREEAETFCNAVLDRLLPQLVAEHLGRLAAGETIEYHKAQLTRDTLALRGKRIPLAQIRGVNEHQGSLYVWTNSNTKPVGSIDLATANALVLRNVLHEMGCGTL
;
A
#
# COMPACT_ATOMS: atom_id res chain seq x y z
N MET A 1 44.27 63.59 4.21
CA MET A 1 45.22 62.78 3.43
C MET A 1 44.49 61.51 3.05
N GLN A 2 43.70 61.66 1.99
CA GLN A 2 43.06 60.61 1.20
C GLN A 2 44.02 60.34 0.04
N ASP A 3 44.25 59.07 -0.28
CA ASP A 3 44.73 58.49 -1.54
C ASP A 3 44.80 56.97 -1.25
N GLY A 4 44.33 56.02 -2.05
CA GLY A 4 43.91 56.03 -3.44
C GLY A 4 44.27 54.63 -3.97
N LEU A 5 43.28 53.75 -4.11
CA LEU A 5 43.39 52.52 -4.90
C LEU A 5 41.98 51.97 -5.16
N GLU A 6 41.33 52.60 -6.13
CA GLU A 6 40.14 52.08 -6.81
C GLU A 6 40.57 50.94 -7.73
N ALA A 7 40.11 49.72 -7.45
CA ALA A 7 40.09 48.64 -8.42
C ALA A 7 38.67 48.55 -8.99
N GLN A 8 38.49 49.09 -10.20
CA GLN A 8 37.31 48.90 -11.02
C GLN A 8 37.23 47.42 -11.45
N VAL A 9 36.32 46.66 -10.85
CA VAL A 9 35.86 45.39 -11.41
C VAL A 9 34.55 45.68 -12.12
N GLY A 10 34.60 45.66 -13.45
CA GLY A 10 33.48 46.00 -14.32
C GLY A 10 32.26 45.12 -14.06
N GLU A 11 31.11 45.76 -13.92
CA GLU A 11 29.80 45.13 -13.99
C GLU A 11 29.61 44.53 -15.39
N PRO A 12 29.23 43.25 -15.52
CA PRO A 12 28.77 42.73 -16.80
C PRO A 12 27.37 43.29 -17.08
N THR A 13 27.28 44.17 -18.07
CA THR A 13 26.04 44.61 -18.72
C THR A 13 25.24 43.40 -19.24
N PRO A 14 23.91 43.37 -19.07
CA PRO A 14 23.08 42.31 -19.61
C PRO A 14 22.93 42.52 -21.11
N GLU A 15 23.67 41.77 -21.92
CA GLU A 15 23.36 41.64 -23.34
C GLU A 15 21.99 40.99 -23.50
N SER A 16 21.10 41.75 -24.12
CA SER A 16 19.76 41.37 -24.55
C SER A 16 19.81 40.23 -25.57
N GLY A 17 19.76 38.98 -25.07
CA GLY A 17 19.41 37.81 -25.87
C GLY A 17 17.90 37.79 -26.18
N PRO A 18 17.47 37.15 -27.28
CA PRO A 18 16.05 37.12 -27.65
C PRO A 18 15.26 36.44 -26.54
N ALA A 19 14.19 37.09 -26.09
CA ALA A 19 13.27 36.58 -25.09
C ALA A 19 12.74 35.20 -25.50
N LEU A 20 13.38 34.15 -25.00
CA LEU A 20 12.96 32.78 -25.23
C LEU A 20 11.67 32.56 -24.43
N LEU A 21 10.54 32.57 -25.12
CA LEU A 21 9.23 32.29 -24.54
C LEU A 21 9.25 30.86 -24.00
N ILE A 22 9.51 30.71 -22.70
CA ILE A 22 9.41 29.43 -21.99
C ILE A 22 7.92 29.10 -21.92
N ALA A 23 7.42 28.43 -22.96
CA ALA A 23 6.10 27.83 -22.92
C ALA A 23 6.09 26.81 -21.78
N GLN A 24 5.35 27.13 -20.71
CA GLN A 24 5.13 26.20 -19.62
C GLN A 24 4.55 24.88 -20.17
N PRO A 25 4.84 23.71 -19.57
CA PRO A 25 4.43 22.40 -20.11
C PRO A 25 2.90 22.24 -20.31
N HIS A 26 2.09 23.08 -19.66
CA HIS A 26 0.64 23.14 -19.90
C HIS A 26 0.26 23.86 -21.21
N ILE A 27 1.13 24.72 -21.75
CA ILE A 27 0.95 25.42 -23.02
C ILE A 27 1.28 24.49 -24.19
N ALA A 28 2.37 23.72 -24.13
CA ALA A 28 2.73 22.77 -25.18
C ALA A 28 1.65 21.68 -25.39
N GLY A 29 1.05 21.18 -24.31
CA GLY A 29 -0.08 20.23 -24.41
C GLY A 29 -1.34 20.87 -25.00
N ARG A 30 -1.61 22.14 -24.69
CA ARG A 30 -2.72 22.89 -25.30
C ARG A 30 -2.49 23.18 -26.78
N ILE A 31 -1.25 23.48 -27.17
CA ILE A 31 -0.87 23.64 -28.57
C ILE A 31 -1.02 22.32 -29.33
N ALA A 32 -0.52 21.20 -28.80
CA ALA A 32 -0.70 19.89 -29.44
C ALA A 32 -2.18 19.50 -29.56
N ALA A 33 -3.00 19.75 -28.53
CA ALA A 33 -4.45 19.52 -28.58
C ALA A 33 -5.15 20.43 -29.60
N ALA A 34 -4.75 21.70 -29.70
CA ALA A 34 -5.26 22.64 -30.69
C ALA A 34 -4.87 22.24 -32.13
N LEU A 35 -3.63 21.76 -32.34
CA LEU A 35 -3.15 21.25 -33.62
C LEU A 35 -3.89 19.98 -34.05
N LEU A 36 -4.17 19.06 -33.11
CA LEU A 36 -4.99 17.87 -33.36
C LEU A 36 -6.44 18.22 -33.67
N ALA A 37 -7.03 19.19 -32.94
CA ALA A 37 -8.37 19.68 -33.22
C ALA A 37 -8.46 20.37 -34.59
N ALA A 38 -7.47 21.19 -34.94
CA ALA A 38 -7.37 21.83 -36.26
C ALA A 38 -7.20 20.79 -37.39
N GLY A 39 -6.37 19.77 -37.19
CA GLY A 39 -6.22 18.66 -38.13
C GLY A 39 -7.50 17.85 -38.32
N ALA A 40 -8.24 17.59 -37.24
CA ALA A 40 -9.53 16.90 -37.30
C ALA A 40 -10.60 17.73 -38.05
N VAL A 41 -10.65 19.04 -37.82
CA VAL A 41 -11.52 19.96 -38.57
C VAL A 41 -11.14 20.00 -40.05
N GLY A 42 -9.84 20.05 -40.37
CA GLY A 42 -9.35 20.00 -41.76
C GLY A 42 -9.73 18.71 -42.48
N THR A 43 -9.69 17.57 -41.78
CA THR A 43 -10.07 16.27 -42.32
C THR A 43 -11.59 16.18 -42.51
N PHE A 44 -12.38 16.76 -41.60
CA PHE A 44 -13.83 16.86 -41.72
C PHE A 44 -14.26 17.75 -42.91
N VAL A 45 -13.59 18.90 -43.10
CA VAL A 45 -13.84 19.78 -44.24
C VAL A 45 -13.50 19.10 -45.56
N ALA A 46 -12.37 18.37 -45.63
CA ALA A 46 -12.00 17.58 -46.81
C ALA A 46 -13.00 16.46 -47.12
N PHE A 47 -13.66 15.89 -46.10
CA PHE A 47 -14.69 14.85 -46.26
C PHE A 47 -16.06 15.41 -46.70
N VAL A 48 -16.39 16.65 -46.31
CA VAL A 48 -17.67 17.31 -46.67
C VAL A 48 -17.63 17.94 -48.07
N VAL A 49 -16.45 18.34 -48.55
CA VAL A 49 -16.27 18.78 -49.94
C VAL A 49 -16.41 17.56 -50.86
N ARG A 50 -17.55 17.50 -51.56
CA ARG A 50 -18.08 16.33 -52.29
C ARG A 50 -17.34 15.97 -53.59
N ASP A 51 -16.27 16.69 -53.92
CA ASP A 51 -15.53 16.54 -55.17
C ASP A 51 -14.06 16.19 -54.89
N PRO A 52 -13.68 14.90 -54.98
CA PRO A 52 -12.35 14.42 -54.60
C PRO A 52 -11.22 14.93 -55.49
N ASP A 53 -11.54 15.51 -56.66
CA ASP A 53 -10.56 16.05 -57.61
C ASP A 53 -10.26 17.54 -57.41
N HIS A 54 -10.92 18.18 -56.43
CA HIS A 54 -10.68 19.60 -56.16
C HIS A 54 -9.32 19.80 -55.44
N PRO A 55 -8.38 20.60 -55.98
CA PRO A 55 -7.02 20.73 -55.45
C PRO A 55 -6.96 21.23 -54.00
N VAL A 56 -7.99 21.95 -53.55
CA VAL A 56 -8.13 22.43 -52.17
C VAL A 56 -8.30 21.28 -51.17
N ALA A 57 -8.95 20.17 -51.54
CA ALA A 57 -9.11 19.00 -50.67
C ALA A 57 -7.75 18.33 -50.39
N TRP A 58 -6.92 18.18 -51.42
CA TRP A 58 -5.57 17.64 -51.30
C TRP A 58 -4.64 18.54 -50.47
N ILE A 59 -4.72 19.86 -50.64
CA ILE A 59 -3.95 20.81 -49.83
C ILE A 59 -4.38 20.77 -48.35
N ALA A 60 -5.68 20.73 -48.07
CA ALA A 60 -6.21 20.64 -46.71
C ALA A 60 -5.81 19.32 -46.02
N LEU A 61 -5.82 18.21 -46.75
CA LEU A 61 -5.42 16.89 -46.25
C LEU A 61 -3.90 16.84 -45.98
N ALA A 62 -3.08 17.38 -46.89
CA ALA A 62 -1.63 17.51 -46.68
C ALA A 62 -1.29 18.41 -45.48
N ALA A 63 -1.95 19.57 -45.35
CA ALA A 63 -1.77 20.47 -44.20
C ALA A 63 -2.19 19.80 -42.88
N SER A 64 -3.31 19.06 -42.88
CA SER A 64 -3.76 18.30 -41.71
C SER A 64 -2.77 17.20 -41.33
N MET A 65 -2.22 16.49 -42.32
CA MET A 65 -1.20 15.47 -42.09
C MET A 65 0.10 16.06 -41.54
N ILE A 66 0.52 17.23 -42.04
CA ILE A 66 1.66 17.98 -41.51
C ILE A 66 1.40 18.40 -40.07
N LEU A 67 0.21 18.90 -39.72
CA LEU A 67 -0.14 19.27 -38.35
C LEU A 67 -0.20 18.06 -37.41
N VAL A 68 -0.68 16.90 -37.89
CA VAL A 68 -0.66 15.63 -37.15
C VAL A 68 0.76 15.12 -36.97
N LEU A 69 1.61 15.19 -38.00
CA LEU A 69 3.03 14.83 -37.91
C LEU A 69 3.80 15.79 -37.01
N LEU A 70 3.50 17.09 -37.03
CA LEU A 70 4.06 18.07 -36.10
C LEU A 70 3.58 17.82 -34.68
N ALA A 71 2.29 17.53 -34.47
CA ALA A 71 1.76 17.17 -33.16
C ALA A 71 2.39 15.86 -32.65
N ALA A 72 2.56 14.86 -33.51
CA ALA A 72 3.24 13.61 -33.19
C ALA A 72 4.72 13.85 -32.87
N ALA A 73 5.44 14.64 -33.67
CA ALA A 73 6.84 15.02 -33.43
C ALA A 73 6.99 15.84 -32.13
N LEU A 74 6.04 16.73 -31.83
CA LEU A 74 5.94 17.48 -30.57
C LEU A 74 5.66 16.57 -29.36
N LEU A 75 5.11 15.38 -29.59
CA LEU A 75 4.79 14.39 -28.56
C LEU A 75 5.91 13.35 -28.33
N VAL A 76 6.97 13.30 -29.15
CA VAL A 76 8.07 12.32 -28.95
C VAL A 76 9.02 12.79 -27.84
N HIS A 77 8.64 12.54 -26.59
CA HIS A 77 9.59 12.49 -25.47
C HIS A 77 10.17 11.08 -25.35
N ARG A 78 11.44 10.90 -25.72
CA ARG A 78 12.15 9.64 -25.51
C ARG A 78 13.12 9.79 -24.35
N VAL A 79 12.95 8.93 -23.34
CA VAL A 79 13.90 8.78 -22.23
C VAL A 79 14.72 7.53 -22.51
N THR A 80 16.05 7.66 -22.42
CA THR A 80 16.99 6.55 -22.54
C THR A 80 17.80 6.47 -21.26
N VAL A 81 17.94 5.26 -20.73
CA VAL A 81 18.68 4.98 -19.49
C VAL A 81 19.97 4.28 -19.87
N TYR A 82 21.10 4.83 -19.42
CA TYR A 82 22.42 4.25 -19.56
C TYR A 82 22.92 3.77 -18.19
N ALA A 83 24.09 3.14 -18.14
CA ALA A 83 24.66 2.62 -16.90
C ALA A 83 24.97 3.71 -15.86
N ASP A 84 25.31 4.92 -16.31
CA ASP A 84 25.79 6.03 -15.48
C ASP A 84 24.91 7.29 -15.55
N CYS A 85 23.95 7.35 -16.46
CA CYS A 85 23.17 8.54 -16.70
C CYS A 85 21.78 8.27 -17.30
N VAL A 86 20.92 9.27 -17.21
CA VAL A 86 19.65 9.31 -17.94
C VAL A 86 19.68 10.45 -18.96
N GLU A 87 19.22 10.15 -20.16
CA GLU A 87 19.10 11.09 -21.26
C GLU A 87 17.63 11.30 -21.61
N GLN A 88 17.19 12.56 -21.65
CA GLN A 88 15.88 12.94 -22.15
C GLN A 88 16.05 13.74 -23.44
N ARG A 89 15.64 13.12 -24.55
CA ARG A 89 15.58 13.81 -25.85
C ARG A 89 14.29 14.62 -25.94
N ARG A 90 14.46 15.89 -26.30
CA ARG A 90 13.36 16.82 -26.63
C ARG A 90 13.67 17.47 -27.97
N LEU A 91 12.65 18.05 -28.59
CA LEU A 91 12.83 18.79 -29.85
C LEU A 91 13.87 19.93 -29.75
N LEU A 92 13.99 20.55 -28.58
CA LEU A 92 14.92 21.66 -28.34
C LEU A 92 16.30 21.19 -27.83
N GLY A 93 16.63 19.90 -27.93
CA GLY A 93 17.93 19.36 -27.57
C GLY A 93 17.89 18.19 -26.59
N ILE A 94 19.08 17.73 -26.24
CA ILE A 94 19.32 16.58 -25.38
C ILE A 94 19.64 17.08 -23.97
N ARG A 95 18.91 16.60 -22.96
CA ARG A 95 19.27 16.80 -21.56
C ARG A 95 19.83 15.50 -21.01
N ARG A 96 21.04 15.55 -20.50
CA ARG A 96 21.69 14.43 -19.81
C ARG A 96 21.81 14.77 -18.33
N LEU A 97 21.61 13.78 -17.47
CA LEU A 97 21.85 13.90 -16.04
C LEU A 97 22.52 12.61 -15.58
N ARG A 98 23.75 12.70 -15.08
CA ARG A 98 24.42 11.55 -14.49
C ARG A 98 23.76 11.18 -13.16
N PHE A 99 23.85 9.93 -12.75
CA PHE A 99 23.18 9.48 -11.52
C PHE A 99 23.80 10.07 -10.25
N ASP A 100 25.10 10.32 -10.24
CA ASP A 100 25.84 11.00 -9.16
C ASP A 100 25.53 12.51 -9.07
N GLU A 101 25.12 13.12 -10.19
CA GLU A 101 24.67 14.51 -10.26
C GLU A 101 23.22 14.68 -9.75
N VAL A 102 22.47 13.60 -9.53
CA VAL A 102 21.09 13.70 -9.02
C VAL A 102 21.12 14.20 -7.57
N THR A 103 20.42 15.30 -7.32
CA THR A 103 20.27 15.88 -5.99
C THR A 103 18.87 15.68 -5.42
N ARG A 104 17.90 15.42 -6.30
CA ARG A 104 16.50 15.30 -5.89
C ARG A 104 15.69 14.38 -6.79
N VAL A 105 14.85 13.56 -6.18
CA VAL A 105 13.85 12.71 -6.82
C VAL A 105 12.48 13.09 -6.30
N ARG A 106 11.53 13.41 -7.19
CA ARG A 106 10.13 13.71 -6.83
C ARG A 106 9.19 12.78 -7.56
N LEU A 107 8.35 12.07 -6.79
CA LEU A 107 7.23 11.30 -7.34
C LEU A 107 6.06 12.24 -7.68
N GLY A 108 5.43 12.01 -8.83
CA GLY A 108 4.22 12.73 -9.19
C GLY A 108 3.06 12.28 -8.29
N ALA A 109 2.32 13.23 -7.70
CA ALA A 109 1.02 12.90 -7.15
C ALA A 109 0.08 12.58 -8.32
N GLY A 110 -0.29 11.31 -8.48
CA GLY A 110 -1.32 10.92 -9.44
C GLY A 110 -2.61 11.67 -9.12
N ARG A 111 -2.98 12.64 -9.96
CA ARG A 111 -4.26 13.35 -9.84
C ARG A 111 -5.35 12.51 -10.50
N SER A 112 -5.78 11.43 -9.87
CA SER A 112 -7.05 10.78 -10.21
C SER A 112 -7.54 9.90 -9.06
N ALA A 113 -8.72 10.23 -8.54
CA ALA A 113 -9.50 9.30 -7.74
C ALA A 113 -9.97 8.18 -8.68
N GLY A 114 -9.37 6.99 -8.57
CA GLY A 114 -9.91 5.77 -9.19
C GLY A 114 -9.16 5.19 -10.39
N SER A 115 -8.02 5.73 -10.83
CA SER A 115 -7.15 5.05 -11.81
C SER A 115 -5.74 4.87 -11.27
N SER A 116 -5.10 3.75 -11.64
CA SER A 116 -3.70 3.41 -11.32
C SER A 116 -2.68 4.31 -12.04
N ALA A 117 -2.93 5.61 -12.09
CA ALA A 117 -2.02 6.58 -12.67
C ALA A 117 -0.86 6.78 -11.70
N VAL A 118 0.20 5.99 -11.88
CA VAL A 118 1.52 6.27 -11.32
C VAL A 118 1.90 7.68 -11.81
N GLY A 119 1.84 8.66 -10.92
CA GLY A 119 2.22 10.02 -11.28
C GLY A 119 3.70 10.04 -11.66
N GLY A 120 4.00 10.58 -12.85
CA GLY A 120 5.36 10.54 -13.41
C GLY A 120 6.43 11.06 -12.44
N ALA A 121 7.54 10.32 -12.34
CA ALA A 121 8.69 10.69 -11.52
C ALA A 121 9.58 11.73 -12.21
N LYS A 122 10.25 12.56 -11.40
CA LYS A 122 11.15 13.62 -11.86
C LYS A 122 12.48 13.54 -11.11
N LEU A 123 13.57 13.58 -11.87
CA LEU A 123 14.93 13.72 -11.36
C LEU A 123 15.39 15.17 -11.55
N TYR A 124 16.15 15.67 -10.58
CA TYR A 124 16.74 17.01 -10.61
C TYR A 124 18.22 16.92 -10.26
N GLY A 125 19.03 17.69 -10.98
CA GLY A 125 20.45 17.91 -10.71
C GLY A 125 20.86 19.32 -11.11
N PRO A 126 22.16 19.67 -11.04
CA PRO A 126 22.67 20.97 -11.45
C PRO A 126 22.25 21.30 -12.89
N GLY A 127 21.41 22.34 -13.07
CA GLY A 127 20.96 22.80 -14.38
C GLY A 127 19.99 21.87 -15.13
N ALA A 128 19.69 20.68 -14.63
CA ALA A 128 18.89 19.67 -15.34
C ALA A 128 17.67 19.20 -14.53
N LYS A 129 16.57 19.02 -15.26
CA LYS A 129 15.33 18.40 -14.78
C LYS A 129 14.83 17.42 -15.82
N ILE A 130 14.84 16.14 -15.48
CA ILE A 130 14.41 15.05 -16.34
C ILE A 130 13.11 14.47 -15.79
N GLY A 131 12.06 14.47 -16.62
CA GLY A 131 10.79 13.85 -16.30
C GLY A 131 10.68 12.49 -16.98
N LEU A 132 10.31 11.45 -16.23
CA LEU A 132 10.26 10.06 -16.70
C LEU A 132 8.94 9.69 -17.42
N GLY A 133 8.08 10.67 -17.72
CA GLY A 133 6.83 10.47 -18.49
C GLY A 133 5.65 9.93 -17.66
N MET A 134 4.48 9.76 -18.31
CA MET A 134 3.21 9.24 -17.74
C MET A 134 2.78 7.89 -18.36
N VAL A 135 3.64 7.23 -19.14
CA VAL A 135 3.28 6.03 -19.92
C VAL A 135 3.43 4.77 -19.06
N ARG A 136 2.71 3.67 -19.34
CA ARG A 136 2.86 2.38 -18.62
C ARG A 136 4.32 1.92 -18.49
N ASP A 137 5.15 2.18 -19.51
CA ASP A 137 6.60 1.87 -19.52
C ASP A 137 7.41 2.72 -18.51
N SER A 138 6.83 3.81 -17.99
CA SER A 138 7.48 4.69 -17.01
C SER A 138 7.65 4.02 -15.64
N ALA A 139 6.84 3.01 -15.31
CA ALA A 139 6.97 2.30 -14.04
C ALA A 139 8.24 1.44 -14.01
N ASP A 140 8.54 0.74 -15.10
CA ASP A 140 9.74 -0.10 -15.22
C ASP A 140 10.99 0.77 -15.38
N VAL A 141 10.91 1.82 -16.21
CA VAL A 141 11.99 2.83 -16.32
C VAL A 141 12.25 3.48 -14.95
N TYR A 142 11.20 3.82 -14.19
CA TYR A 142 11.35 4.36 -12.84
C TYR A 142 11.98 3.34 -11.89
N ARG A 143 11.58 2.06 -11.92
CA ARG A 143 12.19 1.03 -11.06
C ARG A 143 13.68 0.89 -11.33
N VAL A 144 14.08 0.82 -12.60
CA VAL A 144 15.48 0.71 -13.03
C VAL A 144 16.30 1.94 -12.63
N ILE A 145 15.76 3.15 -12.84
CA ILE A 145 16.42 4.38 -12.42
C ILE A 145 16.48 4.49 -10.90
N ALA A 146 15.40 4.16 -10.20
CA ALA A 146 15.34 4.23 -8.75
C ALA A 146 16.37 3.28 -8.11
N SER A 147 16.55 2.06 -8.64
CA SER A 147 17.57 1.15 -8.14
C SER A 147 19.01 1.65 -8.33
N MET A 148 19.26 2.55 -9.28
CA MET A 148 20.58 3.15 -9.50
C MET A 148 20.77 4.46 -8.72
N VAL A 149 19.75 5.32 -8.68
CA VAL A 149 19.84 6.68 -8.10
C VAL A 149 19.60 6.69 -6.59
N VAL A 150 18.65 5.90 -6.09
CA VAL A 150 18.26 5.94 -4.67
C VAL A 150 19.41 5.56 -3.74
N PRO A 151 20.24 4.54 -4.02
CA PRO A 151 21.40 4.22 -3.19
C PRO A 151 22.46 5.34 -3.16
N LEU A 152 22.79 5.93 -4.31
CA LEU A 152 23.77 7.03 -4.38
C LEU A 152 23.27 8.27 -3.62
N LEU A 153 22.01 8.63 -3.83
CA LEU A 153 21.41 9.78 -3.16
C LEU A 153 21.18 9.50 -1.67
N SER A 154 20.91 8.26 -1.26
CA SER A 154 20.79 7.90 0.15
C SER A 154 22.12 8.01 0.87
N GLU A 155 23.22 7.52 0.28
CA GLU A 155 24.55 7.68 0.87
C GLU A 155 24.92 9.16 1.03
N LYS A 156 24.67 9.97 0.00
CA LYS A 156 24.93 11.41 0.02
C LYS A 156 24.15 12.12 1.12
N LEU A 157 22.84 11.88 1.21
CA LEU A 157 21.99 12.50 2.23
C LEU A 157 22.25 11.93 3.63
N ASP A 158 22.64 10.65 3.73
CA ASP A 158 23.02 10.03 5.02
C ASP A 158 24.29 10.68 5.57
N ARG A 159 25.28 10.93 4.71
CA ARG A 159 26.49 11.68 5.06
C ARG A 159 26.18 13.12 5.47
N GLU A 160 25.27 13.78 4.75
CA GLU A 160 24.81 15.12 5.10
C GLU A 160 24.10 15.16 6.47
N ILE A 161 23.37 14.11 6.85
CA ILE A 161 22.81 13.99 8.21
C ILE A 161 23.92 13.93 9.26
N ASP A 162 25.03 13.23 8.98
CA ASP A 162 26.15 13.12 9.92
C ASP A 162 26.98 14.42 9.97
N GLU A 163 27.20 15.09 8.84
CA GLU A 163 28.03 16.30 8.72
C GLU A 163 27.28 17.57 9.14
N ALA A 164 26.06 17.78 8.63
CA ALA A 164 25.24 18.97 8.88
C ALA A 164 24.25 18.78 10.04
N GLY A 165 24.16 17.57 10.60
CA GLY A 165 23.30 17.21 11.72
C GLY A 165 21.83 16.99 11.37
N ALA A 166 21.37 17.42 10.19
CA ALA A 166 19.99 17.25 9.78
C ALA A 166 19.74 17.41 8.26
N VAL A 167 18.79 16.63 7.72
CA VAL A 167 18.28 16.76 6.33
C VAL A 167 16.75 16.81 6.33
N ARG A 168 16.15 17.74 5.59
CA ARG A 168 14.70 17.96 5.58
C ARG A 168 13.99 17.21 4.44
N PHE A 169 12.95 16.44 4.80
CA PHE A 169 12.05 15.74 3.87
C PHE A 169 10.62 16.28 4.02
N GLY A 170 10.35 17.43 3.41
CA GLY A 170 9.04 18.09 3.50
C GLY A 170 8.75 18.60 4.92
N LYS A 171 7.83 17.94 5.64
CA LYS A 171 7.44 18.29 7.02
C LYS A 171 8.22 17.54 8.10
N VAL A 172 9.08 16.59 7.74
CA VAL A 172 9.94 15.88 8.68
C VAL A 172 11.40 16.24 8.44
N THR A 173 12.21 16.11 9.49
CA THR A 173 13.66 16.33 9.43
C THR A 173 14.36 15.09 9.95
N ALA A 174 15.17 14.45 9.11
CA ALA A 174 16.05 13.36 9.51
C ALA A 174 17.25 13.94 10.26
N GLN A 175 17.62 13.30 11.36
CA GLN A 175 18.72 13.65 12.25
C GLN A 175 19.48 12.37 12.62
N ALA A 176 20.65 12.49 13.25
CA ALA A 176 21.47 11.33 13.61
C ALA A 176 20.74 10.30 14.50
N ASP A 177 19.86 10.78 15.38
CA ASP A 177 19.11 10.00 16.37
C ASP A 177 17.72 9.52 15.86
N GLY A 178 17.14 10.18 14.86
CA GLY A 178 15.85 9.78 14.32
C GLY A 178 15.21 10.76 13.33
N LEU A 179 13.89 10.64 13.19
CA LEU A 179 13.08 11.58 12.43
C LEU A 179 12.37 12.55 13.38
N LYS A 180 12.76 13.82 13.33
CA LYS A 180 12.04 14.91 13.98
C LYS A 180 10.76 15.22 13.20
N THR A 181 9.64 15.13 13.90
CA THR A 181 8.32 15.41 13.35
C THR A 181 7.58 16.45 14.19
N SER A 182 6.41 16.91 13.72
CA SER A 182 5.55 17.80 14.51
C SER A 182 5.03 17.15 15.80
N LYS A 183 5.11 15.82 15.92
CA LYS A 183 4.67 15.05 17.09
C LYS A 183 5.81 14.67 18.02
N GLY A 184 7.03 15.09 17.72
CA GLY A 184 8.24 14.73 18.45
C GLY A 184 9.23 13.95 17.60
N LEU A 185 10.31 13.50 18.26
CA LEU A 185 11.37 12.70 17.66
C LEU A 185 10.96 11.22 17.59
N LEU A 186 11.10 10.63 16.40
CA LEU A 186 10.93 9.20 16.14
C LEU A 186 12.32 8.55 15.99
N PRO A 187 12.84 7.85 17.00
CA PRO A 187 14.14 7.19 16.87
C PRO A 187 14.15 6.17 15.74
N TRP A 188 15.27 6.04 15.01
CA TRP A 188 15.35 5.18 13.81
C TRP A 188 14.88 3.74 14.06
N HIS A 189 15.30 3.14 15.18
CA HIS A 189 14.95 1.77 15.56
C HIS A 189 13.46 1.58 15.89
N THR A 190 12.75 2.66 16.20
CA THR A 190 11.31 2.59 16.46
C THR A 190 10.50 2.59 15.18
N ILE A 191 11.06 2.90 14.02
CA ILE A 191 10.30 2.95 12.76
C ILE A 191 10.07 1.51 12.25
N GLY A 192 8.84 1.03 12.41
CA GLY A 192 8.45 -0.34 12.09
C GLY A 192 8.19 -0.54 10.61
N SER A 193 7.40 0.33 10.00
CA SER A 193 7.04 0.20 8.58
C SER A 193 6.69 1.51 7.89
N PHE A 194 6.70 1.46 6.56
CA PHE A 194 6.21 2.50 5.68
C PHE A 194 4.97 1.98 4.95
N ALA A 195 3.90 2.77 4.93
CA ALA A 195 2.67 2.43 4.20
C ALA A 195 2.27 3.54 3.23
N SER A 196 2.17 3.21 1.95
CA SER A 196 1.72 4.14 0.92
C SER A 196 0.20 4.35 0.97
N SER A 197 -0.25 5.60 0.90
CA SER A 197 -1.68 5.94 0.83
C SER A 197 -1.91 7.08 -0.17
N PRO A 198 -3.18 7.33 -0.59
CA PRO A 198 -3.49 8.49 -1.44
C PRO A 198 -3.07 9.84 -0.83
N ALA A 199 -3.03 9.93 0.51
CA ALA A 199 -2.62 11.14 1.22
C ALA A 199 -1.10 11.31 1.31
N GLY A 200 -0.32 10.27 1.06
CA GLY A 200 1.12 10.26 1.29
C GLY A 200 1.67 8.93 1.80
N MET A 201 2.98 8.88 1.98
CA MET A 201 3.69 7.81 2.67
C MET A 201 3.53 7.99 4.18
N ARG A 202 3.06 6.96 4.86
CA ARG A 202 2.87 6.94 6.31
C ARG A 202 4.08 6.26 6.95
N ILE A 203 4.70 6.93 7.91
CA ILE A 203 5.78 6.38 8.73
C ILE A 203 5.15 5.87 10.03
N MET A 204 5.22 4.56 10.24
CA MET A 204 4.56 3.89 11.36
C MET A 204 5.60 3.37 12.35
N PRO A 205 5.76 4.03 13.51
CA PRO A 205 6.63 3.52 14.54
C PRO A 205 6.00 2.33 15.28
N THR A 206 6.84 1.36 15.62
CA THR A 206 6.54 0.18 16.43
C THR A 206 6.13 0.63 17.83
N ASN A 207 5.02 0.09 18.33
CA ASN A 207 4.48 0.36 19.67
C ASN A 207 4.11 1.85 19.97
N ARG A 208 4.16 2.77 18.98
CA ARG A 208 3.81 4.20 19.16
C ARG A 208 2.89 4.75 18.04
N PRO A 209 1.75 4.10 17.74
CA PRO A 209 0.90 4.48 16.61
C PRO A 209 0.46 5.96 16.61
N GLU A 210 0.33 6.58 17.78
CA GLU A 210 0.03 8.01 17.97
C GLU A 210 1.05 8.93 17.28
N LEU A 211 2.33 8.53 17.23
CA LEU A 211 3.40 9.29 16.59
C LEU A 211 3.50 9.06 15.07
N THR A 212 2.57 8.34 14.45
CA THR A 212 2.55 8.18 12.99
C THR A 212 2.39 9.52 12.28
N VAL A 213 3.21 9.70 11.26
CA VAL A 213 3.24 10.88 10.41
C VAL A 213 3.02 10.49 8.97
N THR A 214 2.22 11.29 8.26
CA THR A 214 1.98 11.14 6.83
C THR A 214 2.77 12.21 6.10
N ILE A 215 3.68 11.79 5.22
CA ILE A 215 4.46 12.66 4.35
C ILE A 215 3.83 12.62 2.95
N PRO A 216 3.43 13.76 2.37
CA PRO A 216 2.82 13.81 1.04
C PRO A 216 3.68 13.12 -0.03
N ASN A 217 3.04 12.39 -0.97
CA ASN A 217 3.76 11.64 -2.02
C ASN A 217 4.59 12.54 -2.96
N ASN A 218 4.27 13.83 -3.03
CA ASN A 218 5.04 14.81 -3.81
C ASN A 218 6.24 15.39 -3.05
N THR A 219 6.56 14.86 -1.87
CA THR A 219 7.73 15.27 -1.09
C THR A 219 9.00 14.79 -1.79
N ASP A 220 10.00 15.66 -1.81
CA ASP A 220 11.30 15.38 -2.39
C ASP A 220 12.01 14.26 -1.60
N ASN A 221 12.69 13.38 -2.32
CA ASN A 221 13.56 12.33 -1.79
C ASN A 221 12.84 11.33 -0.87
N LEU A 222 11.52 11.17 -1.02
CA LEU A 222 10.74 10.26 -0.21
C LEU A 222 11.21 8.79 -0.29
N PRO A 223 11.56 8.23 -1.46
CA PRO A 223 12.14 6.88 -1.53
C PRO A 223 13.51 6.77 -0.86
N VAL A 224 14.28 7.88 -0.86
CA VAL A 224 15.61 7.95 -0.25
C VAL A 224 15.50 7.90 1.27
N LEU A 225 14.49 8.55 1.85
CA LEU A 225 14.21 8.49 3.27
C LEU A 225 13.94 7.06 3.77
N MET A 226 13.23 6.25 2.98
CA MET A 226 13.01 4.83 3.31
C MET A 226 14.34 4.06 3.38
N TRP A 227 15.22 4.30 2.40
CA TRP A 227 16.54 3.65 2.34
C TRP A 227 17.44 4.06 3.52
N ILE A 228 17.50 5.35 3.83
CA ILE A 228 18.23 5.88 4.99
C ILE A 228 17.72 5.23 6.28
N THR A 229 16.40 5.10 6.42
CA THR A 229 15.80 4.49 7.62
C THR A 229 16.24 3.05 7.81
N GLU A 230 16.19 2.23 6.75
CA GLU A 230 16.64 0.84 6.82
C GLU A 230 18.14 0.73 7.07
N SER A 231 18.97 1.54 6.40
CA SER A 231 20.42 1.58 6.65
C SER A 231 20.75 1.95 8.11
N ARG A 232 20.09 2.99 8.66
CA ARG A 232 20.27 3.42 10.05
C ARG A 232 19.77 2.39 11.05
N LYS A 233 18.69 1.67 10.75
CA LYS A 233 18.22 0.53 11.57
C LYS A 233 19.23 -0.60 11.61
N THR A 234 19.84 -0.93 10.46
CA THR A 234 20.90 -1.94 10.38
C THR A 234 22.13 -1.51 11.18
N LYS A 235 22.65 -0.28 10.98
CA LYS A 235 23.77 0.28 11.75
C LYS A 235 23.49 0.27 13.26
N PHE A 236 22.27 0.60 13.67
CA PHE A 236 21.86 0.53 15.06
C PHE A 236 21.88 -0.91 15.59
N ARG A 237 21.32 -1.86 14.84
CA ARG A 237 21.33 -3.28 15.21
C ARG A 237 22.74 -3.85 15.33
N GLU A 238 23.63 -3.53 14.40
CA GLU A 238 25.04 -3.93 14.46
C GLU A 238 25.73 -3.40 15.73
N ARG A 239 25.52 -2.12 16.07
CA ARG A 239 26.00 -1.53 17.33
C ARG A 239 25.42 -2.25 18.55
N LEU A 240 24.13 -2.59 18.52
CA LEU A 240 23.50 -3.35 19.61
C LEU A 240 24.11 -4.74 19.78
N VAL A 241 24.35 -5.46 18.69
CA VAL A 241 25.00 -6.79 18.71
C VAL A 241 26.40 -6.69 19.30
N GLN A 242 27.17 -5.67 18.90
CA GLN A 242 28.49 -5.42 19.47
C GLN A 242 28.42 -5.13 20.98
N MET A 243 27.52 -4.24 21.42
CA MET A 243 27.34 -3.93 22.84
C MET A 243 26.84 -5.13 23.66
N ALA A 244 26.01 -5.99 23.06
CA ALA A 244 25.55 -7.23 23.70
C ALA A 244 26.72 -8.20 23.91
N ALA A 245 27.55 -8.38 22.89
CA ALA A 245 28.75 -9.22 22.95
C ALA A 245 29.74 -8.73 24.00
N GLU A 246 30.01 -7.42 24.07
CA GLU A 246 30.86 -6.80 25.10
C GLU A 246 30.36 -7.04 26.53
N ARG A 247 29.04 -7.26 26.69
CA ARG A 247 28.39 -7.51 27.98
C ARG A 247 28.13 -9.00 28.27
N GLY A 248 28.57 -9.90 27.39
CA GLY A 248 28.30 -11.34 27.51
C GLY A 248 26.81 -11.70 27.42
N LEU A 249 26.00 -10.87 26.77
CA LEU A 249 24.57 -11.09 26.57
C LEU A 249 24.31 -11.52 25.13
N THR A 250 23.27 -12.33 24.93
CA THR A 250 22.77 -12.59 23.56
C THR A 250 22.07 -11.36 23.00
N GLU A 251 21.97 -11.25 21.67
CA GLU A 251 21.25 -10.16 21.00
C GLU A 251 19.80 -10.05 21.52
N GLU A 252 19.11 -11.18 21.69
CA GLU A 252 17.74 -11.25 22.21
C GLU A 252 17.65 -10.75 23.66
N GLN A 253 18.59 -11.14 24.52
CA GLN A 253 18.64 -10.69 25.92
C GLN A 253 18.89 -9.19 26.00
N PHE A 254 19.75 -8.66 25.14
CA PHE A 254 20.09 -7.25 25.11
C PHE A 254 18.95 -6.39 24.55
N LEU A 255 18.30 -6.84 23.47
CA LEU A 255 17.09 -6.20 22.93
C LEU A 255 15.96 -6.19 23.96
N ALA A 256 15.72 -7.31 24.65
CA ALA A 256 14.71 -7.39 25.71
C ALA A 256 15.04 -6.45 26.89
N ALA A 257 16.32 -6.29 27.24
CA ALA A 257 16.76 -5.34 28.26
C ALA A 257 16.57 -3.88 27.81
N LEU A 258 16.90 -3.55 26.56
CA LEU A 258 16.66 -2.23 25.96
C LEU A 258 15.17 -1.89 25.89
N GLU A 259 14.32 -2.82 25.49
CA GLU A 259 12.85 -2.64 25.48
C GLU A 259 12.24 -2.51 26.88
N ARG A 260 12.93 -2.99 27.93
CA ARG A 260 12.56 -2.76 29.33
C ARG A 260 13.03 -1.40 29.85
N LEU A 261 14.16 -0.90 29.35
CA LEU A 261 14.79 0.37 29.76
C LEU A 261 14.29 1.58 28.98
N LEU A 262 13.82 1.40 27.74
CA LEU A 262 13.13 2.45 27.01
C LEU A 262 11.91 2.85 27.84
N PRO A 263 11.70 4.15 28.12
CA PRO A 263 10.50 4.59 28.80
C PRO A 263 9.32 4.11 27.95
N ARG A 264 8.65 3.07 28.47
CA ARG A 264 7.35 2.65 28.03
C ARG A 264 6.47 3.81 28.44
N GLY A 265 6.39 4.81 27.56
CA GLY A 265 5.34 5.82 27.66
C GLY A 265 4.09 5.01 27.87
N GLU A 266 3.45 5.23 29.01
CA GLU A 266 2.28 4.52 29.47
C GLU A 266 1.18 4.72 28.44
N THR A 267 1.21 3.98 27.34
CA THR A 267 0.13 3.97 26.35
C THR A 267 -0.88 2.93 26.79
N PHE A 268 -1.44 3.18 27.98
CA PHE A 268 -2.87 3.05 28.12
C PHE A 268 -3.48 3.90 27.00
N GLY A 269 -4.46 3.35 26.28
CA GLY A 269 -5.29 4.16 25.41
C GLY A 269 -6.04 5.17 26.27
N PHE A 270 -5.42 6.31 26.55
CA PHE A 270 -6.04 7.34 27.36
C PHE A 270 -7.13 8.05 26.54
N PRO A 271 -8.31 8.29 27.14
CA PRO A 271 -9.46 8.88 26.47
C PRO A 271 -9.22 10.25 25.85
N GLU A 272 -8.21 10.98 26.34
CA GLU A 272 -7.98 12.38 25.99
C GLU A 272 -7.27 12.57 24.64
N ALA A 273 -6.61 11.54 24.09
CA ALA A 273 -5.81 11.65 22.87
C ALA A 273 -6.54 11.21 21.58
N ASP A 274 -7.70 10.57 21.72
CA ASP A 274 -8.54 10.11 20.62
C ASP A 274 -10.01 10.27 21.01
N GLU A 275 -10.63 11.41 20.67
CA GLU A 275 -12.03 11.70 21.02
C GLU A 275 -13.01 10.64 20.49
N GLU A 276 -12.64 9.88 19.45
CA GLU A 276 -13.48 8.86 18.81
C GLU A 276 -13.25 7.44 19.39
N PHE A 277 -12.02 7.08 19.80
CA PHE A 277 -11.69 5.76 20.36
C PHE A 277 -11.50 5.71 21.87
N GLY A 278 -11.11 6.82 22.47
CA GLY A 278 -10.78 6.96 23.88
C GLY A 278 -11.93 6.56 24.81
N GLN A 279 -13.15 6.96 24.47
CA GLN A 279 -14.37 6.58 25.20
C GLN A 279 -14.74 5.09 25.03
N HIS A 280 -14.25 4.44 23.96
CA HIS A 280 -14.55 3.03 23.65
C HIS A 280 -13.55 2.04 24.28
N LEU A 281 -12.39 2.51 24.75
CA LEU A 281 -11.30 1.69 25.30
C LEU A 281 -11.44 1.38 26.80
N CYS A 282 -12.17 2.22 27.57
CA CYS A 282 -12.28 2.14 29.04
C CYS A 282 -13.02 0.90 29.61
N THR A 283 -13.49 0.00 28.76
CA THR A 283 -14.38 -1.09 29.17
C THR A 283 -13.91 -2.48 28.75
N LEU A 284 -12.83 -2.60 27.97
CA LEU A 284 -12.20 -3.89 27.70
C LEU A 284 -11.23 -4.21 28.85
N PRO A 285 -11.05 -5.49 29.24
CA PRO A 285 -9.92 -5.86 30.09
C PRO A 285 -8.63 -5.35 29.43
N PRO A 286 -7.63 -4.87 30.18
CA PRO A 286 -6.39 -4.38 29.60
C PRO A 286 -5.80 -5.44 28.67
N GLY A 287 -5.59 -5.06 27.40
CA GLY A 287 -5.13 -5.97 26.36
C GLY A 287 -4.38 -5.20 25.28
N ARG A 288 -3.28 -5.77 24.78
CA ARG A 288 -2.41 -5.11 23.81
C ARG A 288 -3.12 -5.01 22.45
N PHE A 289 -3.11 -3.82 21.84
CA PHE A 289 -3.50 -3.67 20.43
C PHE A 289 -2.45 -4.36 19.55
N LEU A 290 -2.88 -5.19 18.61
CA LEU A 290 -1.95 -6.01 17.82
C LEU A 290 -1.49 -5.33 16.52
N GLY A 291 -1.93 -4.10 16.24
CA GLY A 291 -1.56 -3.40 15.01
C GLY A 291 -2.34 -3.85 13.77
N ILE A 292 -3.32 -4.74 13.91
CA ILE A 292 -4.05 -5.36 12.79
C ILE A 292 -5.44 -4.71 12.64
N GLY A 293 -5.62 -3.92 11.59
CA GLY A 293 -6.88 -3.23 11.25
C GLY A 293 -6.70 -1.84 10.62
N GLY A 294 -7.74 -1.34 9.94
CA GLY A 294 -7.71 -0.04 9.26
C GLY A 294 -7.93 1.13 10.21
N ARG A 295 -7.00 2.11 10.24
CA ARG A 295 -7.02 3.27 11.15
C ARG A 295 -8.19 4.26 11.03
N ARG A 296 -9.10 4.10 10.05
CA ARG A 296 -10.34 4.91 9.96
C ARG A 296 -11.54 4.23 10.64
N GLY A 297 -11.31 3.49 11.73
CA GLY A 297 -12.36 3.18 12.72
C GLY A 297 -13.49 2.25 12.29
N LYS A 298 -13.22 1.22 11.47
CA LYS A 298 -14.25 0.19 11.20
C LYS A 298 -14.03 -1.12 11.93
N PHE A 299 -12.77 -1.55 12.10
CA PHE A 299 -12.43 -2.81 12.76
C PHE A 299 -10.96 -2.87 13.19
N ALA A 300 -10.70 -3.49 14.34
CA ALA A 300 -9.39 -3.64 14.95
C ALA A 300 -9.32 -4.92 15.79
N LEU A 301 -8.17 -5.60 15.78
CA LEU A 301 -7.91 -6.80 16.58
C LEU A 301 -7.02 -6.45 17.77
N TYR A 302 -7.49 -6.85 18.95
CA TYR A 302 -6.80 -6.74 20.22
C TYR A 302 -6.51 -8.15 20.75
N GLU A 303 -5.56 -8.25 21.67
CA GLU A 303 -5.19 -9.51 22.29
C GLU A 303 -6.39 -10.30 22.83
N ARG A 304 -7.37 -9.61 23.43
CA ARG A 304 -8.54 -10.23 24.06
C ARG A 304 -9.84 -10.10 23.27
N GLY A 305 -9.84 -9.45 22.10
CA GLY A 305 -11.10 -9.23 21.38
C GLY A 305 -11.00 -8.53 20.05
N VAL A 306 -12.14 -8.41 19.40
CA VAL A 306 -12.32 -7.68 18.13
C VAL A 306 -13.19 -6.46 18.37
N VAL A 307 -12.75 -5.32 17.87
CA VAL A 307 -13.50 -4.07 17.87
C VAL A 307 -13.99 -3.79 16.45
N GLY A 308 -15.19 -3.23 16.34
CA GLY A 308 -15.82 -2.74 15.12
C GLY A 308 -16.43 -1.35 15.32
N LYS A 309 -17.13 -0.81 14.31
CA LYS A 309 -17.81 0.50 14.38
C LYS A 309 -18.82 0.55 15.55
N GLY A 310 -18.41 1.09 16.71
CA GLY A 310 -19.20 1.21 17.94
C GLY A 310 -19.54 -0.12 18.62
N ARG A 311 -18.87 -1.22 18.28
CA ARG A 311 -19.16 -2.56 18.81
C ARG A 311 -17.88 -3.31 19.17
N ARG A 312 -17.96 -4.22 20.12
CA ARG A 312 -16.82 -5.03 20.58
C ARG A 312 -17.28 -6.42 20.94
N ILE A 313 -16.41 -7.41 20.73
CA ILE A 313 -16.64 -8.81 21.07
C ILE A 313 -15.33 -9.32 21.65
N ALA A 314 -15.32 -9.72 22.92
CA ALA A 314 -14.18 -10.47 23.46
C ALA A 314 -14.10 -11.83 22.75
N ILE A 315 -12.89 -12.36 22.52
CA ILE A 315 -12.69 -13.64 21.84
C ILE A 315 -13.50 -14.74 22.54
N GLN A 316 -13.43 -14.78 23.87
CA GLN A 316 -14.16 -15.74 24.73
C GLN A 316 -15.69 -15.64 24.63
N ASP A 317 -16.23 -14.48 24.28
CA ASP A 317 -17.67 -14.21 24.17
C ASP A 317 -18.21 -14.46 22.75
N CYS A 318 -17.33 -14.80 21.80
CA CYS A 318 -17.71 -15.13 20.44
C CYS A 318 -18.56 -16.41 20.44
N ALA A 319 -19.76 -16.34 19.89
CA ALA A 319 -20.67 -17.48 19.73
C ALA A 319 -20.63 -18.07 18.33
N SER A 320 -20.40 -17.21 17.32
CA SER A 320 -20.30 -17.69 15.95
C SER A 320 -19.46 -16.80 15.06
N VAL A 321 -18.88 -17.43 14.05
CA VAL A 321 -18.12 -16.79 12.98
C VAL A 321 -18.64 -17.25 11.62
N ALA A 322 -18.75 -16.33 10.68
CA ALA A 322 -19.04 -16.62 9.28
C ALA A 322 -17.98 -15.95 8.42
N TYR A 323 -17.34 -16.70 7.53
CA TYR A 323 -16.25 -16.22 6.70
C TYR A 323 -16.38 -16.78 5.31
N GLN A 324 -16.49 -15.91 4.31
CA GLN A 324 -16.58 -16.31 2.91
C GLN A 324 -15.53 -15.59 2.06
N VAL A 325 -15.02 -16.32 1.06
CA VAL A 325 -14.12 -15.82 0.02
C VAL A 325 -14.78 -16.10 -1.33
N VAL A 326 -15.02 -15.05 -2.11
CA VAL A 326 -15.66 -15.12 -3.43
C VAL A 326 -14.75 -14.48 -4.46
N HIS A 327 -14.40 -15.21 -5.51
CA HIS A 327 -13.64 -14.67 -6.64
C HIS A 327 -14.61 -14.13 -7.68
N SER A 328 -14.39 -12.89 -8.11
CA SER A 328 -15.24 -12.24 -9.12
C SER A 328 -14.54 -12.25 -10.48
N TYR A 329 -15.31 -12.55 -11.53
CA TYR A 329 -14.86 -12.57 -12.92
C TYR A 329 -15.77 -11.70 -13.78
N HIS A 330 -15.21 -10.97 -14.74
CA HIS A 330 -15.94 -10.18 -15.74
C HIS A 330 -15.48 -10.60 -17.14
N HIS A 331 -16.39 -11.12 -17.95
CA HIS A 331 -16.09 -11.75 -19.26
C HIS A 331 -14.99 -12.83 -19.19
N GLY A 332 -15.02 -13.67 -18.14
CA GLY A 332 -14.02 -14.73 -17.93
C GLY A 332 -12.68 -14.25 -17.37
N ALA A 333 -12.42 -12.93 -17.32
CA ALA A 333 -11.23 -12.36 -16.70
C ALA A 333 -11.44 -12.17 -15.19
N TYR A 334 -10.45 -12.55 -14.38
CA TYR A 334 -10.47 -12.33 -12.93
C TYR A 334 -10.39 -10.83 -12.61
N ILE A 335 -11.35 -10.31 -11.82
CA ILE A 335 -11.43 -8.89 -11.45
C ILE A 335 -11.14 -8.63 -9.97
N GLY A 336 -11.14 -9.66 -9.12
CA GLY A 336 -10.78 -9.50 -7.71
C GLY A 336 -11.37 -10.57 -6.79
N THR A 337 -11.00 -10.49 -5.52
CA THR A 337 -11.49 -11.38 -4.46
C THR A 337 -12.21 -10.56 -3.39
N THR A 338 -13.45 -10.95 -3.09
CA THR A 338 -14.23 -10.38 -1.99
C THR A 338 -14.15 -11.30 -0.78
N ARG A 339 -13.71 -10.76 0.36
CA ARG A 339 -13.70 -11.45 1.65
C ARG A 339 -14.72 -10.81 2.58
N SER A 340 -15.51 -11.63 3.25
CA SER A 340 -16.52 -11.16 4.21
C SER A 340 -16.44 -11.98 5.47
N LEU A 341 -16.02 -11.34 6.56
CA LEU A 341 -16.05 -11.89 7.91
C LEU A 341 -17.25 -11.32 8.67
N THR A 342 -17.90 -12.14 9.47
CA THR A 342 -18.95 -11.74 10.42
C THR A 342 -18.73 -12.50 11.71
N ILE A 343 -18.70 -11.76 12.81
CA ILE A 343 -18.49 -12.29 14.16
C ILE A 343 -19.73 -11.93 14.97
N ARG A 344 -20.27 -12.87 15.73
CA ARG A 344 -21.38 -12.64 16.65
C ARG A 344 -21.03 -13.11 18.05
N SER A 345 -21.28 -12.27 19.05
CA SER A 345 -21.15 -12.64 20.47
C SER A 345 -22.37 -13.45 20.94
N ARG A 346 -22.23 -14.13 22.08
CA ARG A 346 -23.36 -14.77 22.79
C ARG A 346 -24.46 -13.76 23.16
N ALA A 347 -24.09 -12.52 23.48
CA ALA A 347 -25.01 -11.42 23.74
C ALA A 347 -25.69 -10.81 22.49
N GLY A 348 -25.52 -11.41 21.29
CA GLY A 348 -26.13 -10.93 20.05
C GLY A 348 -25.41 -9.78 19.33
N THR A 349 -24.34 -9.21 19.92
CA THR A 349 -23.51 -8.19 19.26
C THR A 349 -22.90 -8.76 17.98
N LYS A 350 -23.04 -8.02 16.87
CA LYS A 350 -22.53 -8.42 15.55
C LYS A 350 -21.48 -7.43 15.03
N ILE A 351 -20.29 -7.93 14.68
CA ILE A 351 -19.23 -7.18 13.99
C ILE A 351 -19.07 -7.76 12.58
N ARG A 352 -19.05 -6.89 11.57
CA ARG A 352 -18.84 -7.27 10.17
C ARG A 352 -17.69 -6.45 9.58
N PRO A 353 -16.46 -6.96 9.65
CA PRO A 353 -15.33 -6.40 8.92
C PRO A 353 -15.56 -6.64 7.43
N SER A 354 -15.97 -5.61 6.70
CA SER A 354 -16.07 -5.67 5.24
C SER A 354 -15.06 -4.72 4.60
N SER A 355 -14.16 -5.28 3.81
CA SER A 355 -13.19 -4.53 3.01
C SER A 355 -12.73 -5.42 1.84
N MET A 356 -12.60 -4.81 0.66
CA MET A 356 -12.08 -5.48 -0.55
C MET A 356 -10.54 -5.42 -0.65
N ARG A 357 -9.84 -4.95 0.38
CA ARG A 357 -8.39 -4.70 0.34
C ARG A 357 -7.59 -5.83 0.98
N GLU A 358 -6.33 -5.95 0.58
CA GLU A 358 -5.32 -6.87 1.16
C GLU A 358 -5.25 -6.77 2.69
N GLU A 359 -5.36 -5.56 3.26
CA GLU A 359 -5.44 -5.34 4.71
C GLU A 359 -6.57 -6.13 5.39
N ALA A 360 -7.67 -6.42 4.69
CA ALA A 360 -8.75 -7.25 5.23
C ALA A 360 -8.42 -8.74 5.24
N GLU A 361 -7.53 -9.23 4.37
CA GLU A 361 -7.06 -10.61 4.40
C GLU A 361 -6.23 -10.86 5.66
N THR A 362 -5.20 -10.04 5.88
CA THR A 362 -4.37 -10.12 7.10
C THR A 362 -5.23 -10.02 8.35
N PHE A 363 -6.19 -9.09 8.36
CA PHE A 363 -7.13 -8.95 9.47
C PHE A 363 -8.04 -10.16 9.66
N CYS A 364 -8.67 -10.66 8.60
CA CYS A 364 -9.58 -11.80 8.71
C CYS A 364 -8.83 -13.05 9.17
N ASN A 365 -7.66 -13.33 8.60
CA ASN A 365 -6.84 -14.48 9.00
C ASN A 365 -6.44 -14.37 10.47
N ALA A 366 -5.91 -13.23 10.92
CA ALA A 366 -5.54 -13.04 12.33
C ALA A 366 -6.72 -13.17 13.30
N VAL A 367 -7.93 -12.78 12.89
CA VAL A 367 -9.14 -13.00 13.70
C VAL A 367 -9.52 -14.48 13.73
N LEU A 368 -9.49 -15.16 12.58
CA LEU A 368 -9.83 -16.58 12.47
C LEU A 368 -8.86 -17.46 13.24
N ASP A 369 -7.56 -17.18 13.19
CA ASP A 369 -6.51 -17.91 13.91
C ASP A 369 -6.75 -17.90 15.43
N ARG A 370 -7.41 -16.86 15.94
CA ARG A 370 -7.76 -16.74 17.36
C ARG A 370 -9.13 -17.33 17.70
N LEU A 371 -10.13 -17.16 16.83
CA LEU A 371 -11.50 -17.58 17.10
C LEU A 371 -11.75 -19.06 16.81
N LEU A 372 -11.18 -19.59 15.71
CA LEU A 372 -11.48 -20.94 15.25
C LEU A 372 -11.07 -22.02 16.27
N PRO A 373 -9.86 -22.02 16.86
CA PRO A 373 -9.47 -23.06 17.80
C PRO A 373 -10.43 -23.18 18.99
N GLN A 374 -10.86 -22.03 19.54
CA GLN A 374 -11.80 -22.01 20.66
C GLN A 374 -13.19 -22.54 20.26
N LEU A 375 -13.75 -22.06 19.15
CA LEU A 375 -15.08 -22.48 18.69
C LEU A 375 -15.11 -23.96 18.28
N VAL A 376 -14.03 -24.45 17.67
CA VAL A 376 -13.87 -25.87 17.30
C VAL A 376 -13.78 -26.73 18.56
N ALA A 377 -12.97 -26.34 19.54
CA ALA A 377 -12.86 -27.06 20.81
C ALA A 377 -14.20 -27.11 21.57
N GLU A 378 -14.94 -26.00 21.59
CA GLU A 378 -16.30 -25.95 22.18
C GLU A 378 -17.25 -26.92 21.48
N HIS A 379 -17.29 -26.93 20.15
CA HIS A 379 -18.14 -27.83 19.38
C HIS A 379 -17.74 -29.30 19.55
N LEU A 380 -16.44 -29.62 19.56
CA LEU A 380 -15.97 -30.98 19.82
C LEU A 380 -16.34 -31.45 21.23
N GLY A 381 -16.22 -30.58 22.25
CA GLY A 381 -16.63 -30.89 23.62
C GLY A 381 -18.12 -31.21 23.73
N ARG A 382 -18.98 -30.45 23.05
CA ARG A 382 -20.43 -30.69 23.00
C ARG A 382 -20.78 -32.00 22.28
N LEU A 383 -20.11 -32.30 21.16
CA LEU A 383 -20.28 -33.59 20.46
C LEU A 383 -19.83 -34.78 21.31
N ALA A 384 -18.73 -34.62 22.07
CA ALA A 384 -18.24 -35.63 23.00
C ALA A 384 -19.23 -35.89 24.14
N ALA A 385 -19.97 -34.86 24.57
CA ALA A 385 -21.08 -34.97 25.52
C ALA A 385 -22.36 -35.58 24.92
N GLY A 386 -22.37 -35.92 23.63
CA GLY A 386 -23.51 -36.51 22.94
C GLY A 386 -24.53 -35.50 22.40
N GLU A 387 -24.22 -34.20 22.42
CA GLU A 387 -25.10 -33.18 21.87
C GLU A 387 -25.17 -33.23 20.34
N THR A 388 -26.29 -32.78 19.78
CA THR A 388 -26.43 -32.49 18.36
C THR A 388 -26.18 -31.01 18.10
N ILE A 389 -25.26 -30.69 17.20
CA ILE A 389 -24.93 -29.31 16.84
C ILE A 389 -25.66 -28.93 15.56
N GLU A 390 -26.44 -27.85 15.64
CA GLU A 390 -27.12 -27.29 14.48
C GLU A 390 -26.29 -26.23 13.77
N TYR A 391 -26.20 -26.37 12.46
CA TYR A 391 -25.70 -25.38 11.52
C TYR A 391 -26.82 -25.04 10.53
N HIS A 392 -26.73 -23.96 9.76
CA HIS A 392 -27.80 -23.66 8.79
C HIS A 392 -27.92 -24.78 7.75
N LYS A 393 -29.07 -25.45 7.74
CA LYS A 393 -29.40 -26.60 6.87
C LYS A 393 -28.53 -27.84 7.09
N ALA A 394 -27.79 -27.90 8.19
CA ALA A 394 -27.00 -29.08 8.55
C ALA A 394 -27.08 -29.36 10.06
N GLN A 395 -27.05 -30.63 10.45
CA GLN A 395 -26.95 -31.04 11.85
C GLN A 395 -25.81 -32.06 11.97
N LEU A 396 -24.93 -31.85 12.94
CA LEU A 396 -23.81 -32.74 13.21
C LEU A 396 -24.05 -33.47 14.53
N THR A 397 -23.95 -34.79 14.49
CA THR A 397 -23.82 -35.64 15.67
C THR A 397 -22.43 -36.25 15.68
N ARG A 398 -22.11 -37.03 16.72
CA ARG A 398 -20.84 -37.76 16.82
C ARG A 398 -20.57 -38.69 15.62
N ASP A 399 -21.63 -39.25 15.03
CA ASP A 399 -21.50 -40.32 14.02
C ASP A 399 -22.03 -39.91 12.63
N THR A 400 -22.84 -38.86 12.55
CA THR A 400 -23.53 -38.48 11.31
C THR A 400 -23.57 -36.98 11.06
N LEU A 401 -23.48 -36.61 9.78
CA LEU A 401 -23.81 -35.29 9.29
C LEU A 401 -25.15 -35.37 8.53
N ALA A 402 -26.20 -34.74 9.06
CA ALA A 402 -27.44 -34.53 8.32
C ALA A 402 -27.33 -33.26 7.48
N LEU A 403 -27.43 -33.38 6.15
CA LEU A 403 -27.34 -32.26 5.21
C LEU A 403 -28.51 -32.33 4.21
N ARG A 404 -29.32 -31.26 4.14
CA ARG A 404 -30.51 -31.19 3.27
C ARG A 404 -31.45 -32.42 3.43
N GLY A 405 -31.66 -32.87 4.66
CA GLY A 405 -32.52 -34.01 4.97
C GLY A 405 -31.89 -35.40 4.76
N LYS A 406 -30.67 -35.49 4.22
CA LYS A 406 -29.93 -36.75 4.09
C LYS A 406 -28.97 -36.93 5.26
N ARG A 407 -29.02 -38.08 5.94
CA ARG A 407 -28.05 -38.45 6.97
C ARG A 407 -26.86 -39.16 6.33
N ILE A 408 -25.67 -38.60 6.51
CA ILE A 408 -24.42 -39.12 5.96
C ILE A 408 -23.56 -39.59 7.14
N PRO A 409 -23.23 -40.90 7.25
CA PRO A 409 -22.27 -41.36 8.23
C PRO A 409 -20.92 -40.67 8.05
N LEU A 410 -20.28 -40.21 9.13
CA LEU A 410 -19.00 -39.49 9.05
C LEU A 410 -17.90 -40.34 8.39
N ALA A 411 -17.91 -41.66 8.62
CA ALA A 411 -16.99 -42.61 7.98
C ALA A 411 -17.13 -42.68 6.44
N GLN A 412 -18.25 -42.21 5.88
CA GLN A 412 -18.45 -42.14 4.44
C GLN A 412 -18.02 -40.80 3.83
N ILE A 413 -17.74 -39.79 4.66
CA ILE A 413 -17.29 -38.47 4.19
C ILE A 413 -15.82 -38.58 3.77
N ARG A 414 -15.59 -38.48 2.47
CA ARG A 414 -14.27 -38.52 1.87
C ARG A 414 -13.50 -37.21 2.06
N GLY A 415 -14.22 -36.09 2.02
CA GLY A 415 -13.58 -34.78 2.02
C GLY A 415 -14.57 -33.63 2.13
N VAL A 416 -14.06 -32.52 2.65
CA VAL A 416 -14.76 -31.24 2.75
C VAL A 416 -13.85 -30.13 2.25
N ASN A 417 -14.27 -29.43 1.19
CA ASN A 417 -13.48 -28.40 0.53
C ASN A 417 -14.30 -27.14 0.33
N GLU A 418 -13.59 -26.01 0.37
CA GLU A 418 -14.13 -24.68 0.14
C GLU A 418 -13.99 -24.32 -1.34
N HIS A 419 -15.05 -23.85 -1.97
CA HIS A 419 -14.99 -23.31 -3.33
C HIS A 419 -16.04 -22.21 -3.51
N GLN A 420 -15.62 -21.03 -3.99
CA GLN A 420 -16.50 -19.88 -4.31
C GLN A 420 -17.52 -19.55 -3.21
N GLY A 421 -17.08 -19.42 -1.96
CA GLY A 421 -17.95 -19.08 -0.83
C GLY A 421 -18.87 -20.22 -0.37
N SER A 422 -18.65 -21.45 -0.81
CA SER A 422 -19.41 -22.63 -0.36
C SER A 422 -18.50 -23.72 0.18
N LEU A 423 -18.93 -24.39 1.25
CA LEU A 423 -18.35 -25.62 1.77
C LEU A 423 -19.07 -26.79 1.12
N TYR A 424 -18.35 -27.60 0.36
CA TYR A 424 -18.86 -28.78 -0.30
C TYR A 424 -18.45 -30.04 0.46
N VAL A 425 -19.35 -31.03 0.49
CA VAL A 425 -19.13 -32.32 1.17
C VAL A 425 -19.12 -33.42 0.13
N TRP A 426 -18.09 -34.27 0.13
CA TRP A 426 -17.97 -35.44 -0.73
C TRP A 426 -18.04 -36.73 0.07
N THR A 427 -18.63 -37.76 -0.53
CA THR A 427 -18.64 -39.12 0.02
C THR A 427 -17.79 -40.06 -0.82
N ASN A 428 -17.39 -41.20 -0.25
CA ASN A 428 -16.55 -42.19 -0.93
C ASN A 428 -17.14 -42.70 -2.26
N SER A 429 -18.47 -42.72 -2.37
CA SER A 429 -19.21 -43.24 -3.53
C SER A 429 -19.45 -42.24 -4.67
N ASN A 430 -19.14 -40.96 -4.48
CA ASN A 430 -19.56 -39.92 -5.43
C ASN A 430 -18.39 -39.06 -5.91
N THR A 431 -18.32 -38.82 -7.22
CA THR A 431 -17.41 -37.84 -7.84
C THR A 431 -17.92 -36.40 -7.71
N LYS A 432 -19.21 -36.24 -7.41
CA LYS A 432 -19.88 -34.94 -7.19
C LYS A 432 -20.16 -34.74 -5.70
N PRO A 433 -20.17 -33.48 -5.22
CA PRO A 433 -20.51 -33.21 -3.83
C PRO A 433 -21.96 -33.62 -3.52
N VAL A 434 -22.17 -34.25 -2.38
CA VAL A 434 -23.51 -34.69 -1.92
C VAL A 434 -24.36 -33.53 -1.42
N GLY A 435 -23.72 -32.42 -1.07
CA GLY A 435 -24.37 -31.17 -0.72
C GLY A 435 -23.36 -30.04 -0.52
N SER A 436 -23.90 -28.83 -0.33
CA SER A 436 -23.12 -27.63 -0.03
C SER A 436 -23.80 -26.77 1.03
N ILE A 437 -22.96 -26.08 1.81
CA ILE A 437 -23.32 -25.11 2.83
C ILE A 437 -22.67 -23.77 2.47
N ASP A 438 -23.42 -22.68 2.51
CA ASP A 438 -22.88 -21.34 2.26
C ASP A 438 -21.92 -20.94 3.39
N LEU A 439 -20.68 -20.56 3.08
CA LEU A 439 -19.68 -20.13 4.06
C LEU A 439 -20.02 -18.78 4.73
N ALA A 440 -20.93 -17.99 4.15
CA ALA A 440 -21.52 -16.82 4.80
C ALA A 440 -22.43 -17.18 5.98
N THR A 441 -22.74 -18.46 6.15
CA THR A 441 -23.49 -18.97 7.29
C THR A 441 -22.63 -18.99 8.56
N ALA A 442 -23.26 -18.64 9.69
CA ALA A 442 -22.69 -18.85 11.02
C ALA A 442 -22.16 -20.29 11.21
N ASN A 443 -20.89 -20.39 11.62
CA ASN A 443 -20.18 -21.60 11.97
C ASN A 443 -19.99 -22.62 10.83
N ALA A 444 -20.20 -22.25 9.56
CA ALA A 444 -19.88 -23.14 8.43
C ALA A 444 -18.38 -23.49 8.37
N LEU A 445 -17.50 -22.52 8.63
CA LEU A 445 -16.06 -22.76 8.70
C LEU A 445 -15.67 -23.56 9.96
N VAL A 446 -16.39 -23.37 11.08
CA VAL A 446 -16.21 -24.20 12.29
C VAL A 446 -16.57 -25.65 11.99
N LEU A 447 -17.70 -25.91 11.31
CA LEU A 447 -18.09 -27.25 10.87
C LEU A 447 -17.00 -27.93 10.05
N ARG A 448 -16.38 -27.23 9.08
CA ARG A 448 -15.26 -27.77 8.30
C ARG A 448 -14.13 -28.25 9.23
N ASN A 449 -13.70 -27.40 10.15
CA ASN A 449 -12.58 -27.72 11.04
C ASN A 449 -12.94 -28.84 12.02
N VAL A 450 -14.16 -28.87 12.55
CA VAL A 450 -14.65 -29.99 13.38
C VAL A 450 -14.64 -31.30 12.60
N LEU A 451 -15.13 -31.32 11.36
CA LEU A 451 -15.09 -32.53 10.51
C LEU A 451 -13.65 -32.99 10.25
N HIS A 452 -12.73 -32.06 10.02
CA HIS A 452 -11.31 -32.37 9.85
C HIS A 452 -10.71 -33.01 11.12
N GLU A 453 -10.95 -32.43 12.29
CA GLU A 453 -10.50 -32.98 13.59
C GLU A 453 -11.11 -34.35 13.90
N MET A 454 -12.31 -34.63 13.38
CA MET A 454 -12.97 -35.94 13.47
C MET A 454 -12.46 -36.96 12.43
N GLY A 455 -11.45 -36.60 11.62
CA GLY A 455 -10.85 -37.48 10.62
C GLY A 455 -11.60 -37.52 9.27
N CYS A 456 -12.56 -36.62 9.05
CA CYS A 456 -13.20 -36.49 7.73
C CYS A 456 -12.36 -35.57 6.83
N GLY A 457 -11.76 -36.12 5.78
CA GLY A 457 -11.13 -35.32 4.73
C GLY A 457 -9.61 -35.22 4.72
N THR A 458 -8.91 -36.15 5.38
CA THR A 458 -7.50 -36.43 5.07
C THR A 458 -7.44 -37.19 3.76
N LEU A 459 -7.21 -36.47 2.65
CA LEU A 459 -6.75 -37.07 1.39
C LEU A 459 -5.23 -37.07 1.31
#